data_AF-A0A3N5XSV5-F1
#
_entry.id   AF-A0A3N5XSV5-F1
#
_cell.length_a   1.000
_cell.length_b   1.000
_cell.length_c   1.000
_cell.angle_alpha   90.00
_cell.angle_beta   90.00
_cell.angle_gamma   90.00
#
_symmetry.space_group_name_H-M   'P 1'
#
loop_
_entity.id
_entity.type
_entity.pdbx_description
1 polymer ?
#
loop_
_entity_poly.entity_id
_entity_poly.type
_entity_poly.pdbx_seq_one_letter_code
_entity_poly.pdbx_strand_id
1 'polypeptide(L)' 'MIGFLVVLFAVVVVGSFPATWLLMLFLGNVGVNVSFWGALPAGILMTFFVAGTGGLSRYRSAA' A
#
# COMPACT_ATOMS: atom_id res chain seq x y z
N MET A 1 2.38 -24.77 6.89
CA MET A 1 1.27 -23.86 6.51
C MET A 1 1.42 -22.49 7.18
N ILE A 2 1.61 -22.40 8.50
CA ILE A 2 1.76 -21.10 9.20
C ILE A 2 2.96 -20.25 8.73
N GLY A 3 4.11 -20.88 8.46
CA GLY A 3 5.31 -20.15 8.01
C GLY A 3 5.08 -19.37 6.71
N PHE A 4 4.32 -19.93 5.76
CA PHE A 4 3.96 -19.24 4.53
C PHE A 4 3.09 -18.00 4.79
N LEU A 5 2.11 -18.11 5.68
CA LEU A 5 1.23 -17.00 6.05
C LEU A 5 2.02 -15.85 6.70
N VAL A 6 3.01 -16.17 7.54
CA VAL A 6 3.90 -15.18 8.17
C VAL A 6 4.75 -14.46 7.13
N VAL A 7 5.32 -15.21 6.17
CA VAL A 7 6.11 -14.62 5.08
C VAL A 7 5.25 -13.70 4.22
N LEU A 8 4.05 -14.13 3.83
CA LEU A 8 3.12 -13.33 3.05
C LEU A 8 2.73 -12.04 3.79
N PHE A 9 2.43 -12.14 5.09
CA PHE A 9 2.15 -10.98 5.94
C PHE A 9 3.31 -9.99 5.95
N ALA A 10 4.55 -10.47 6.16
CA ALA A 10 5.73 -9.61 6.16
C ALA A 10 5.94 -8.91 4.81
N VAL A 11 5.75 -9.63 3.69
CA VAL A 11 5.85 -9.07 2.34
C VAL A 11 4.82 -7.97 2.12
N VAL A 12 3.56 -8.18 2.53
CA VAL A 12 2.50 -7.16 2.38
C VAL A 12 2.81 -5.94 3.23
N VAL A 13 3.22 -6.11 4.49
CA VAL A 13 3.55 -5.00 5.38
C VAL A 13 4.72 -4.18 4.84
N VAL A 14 5.84 -4.84 4.49
CA VAL A 14 7.03 -4.14 3.97
C VAL A 14 6.77 -3.54 2.59
N GLY A 15 6.07 -4.25 1.70
CA GLY A 15 5.71 -3.76 0.38
C GLY A 15 4.78 -2.55 0.42
N SER A 16 3.93 -2.45 1.45
CA SER A 16 3.02 -1.31 1.64
C SER A 16 3.66 -0.09 2.29
N PHE A 17 4.92 -0.19 2.74
CA PHE A 17 5.64 0.88 3.42
C PHE A 17 5.63 2.23 2.66
N PRO A 18 6.01 2.31 1.37
CA PRO A 18 6.04 3.57 0.65
C PRO A 18 4.64 4.20 0.50
N ALA A 19 3.62 3.39 0.23
CA ALA A 19 2.25 3.89 0.12
C ALA A 19 1.71 4.40 1.47
N THR A 20 2.00 3.68 2.55
CA THR A 20 1.61 4.07 3.91
C THR A 20 2.26 5.39 4.30
N TRP A 21 3.55 5.57 4.02
CA TRP A 21 4.26 6.81 4.35
C TRP A 21 3.72 8.01 3.57
N LEU A 22 3.47 7.86 2.26
CA LEU A 22 2.86 8.92 1.44
C LEU A 22 1.44 9.27 1.94
N LEU A 23 0.66 8.27 2.34
CA LEU A 23 -0.67 8.48 2.91
C LEU A 23 -0.61 9.25 4.24
N MET A 24 0.37 8.96 5.09
CA MET A 24 0.58 9.70 6.34
C MET A 24 1.00 11.15 6.09
N LEU A 25 1.84 11.41 5.09
CA LEU A 25 2.21 12.78 4.70
C LEU A 25 0.99 13.55 4.18
N PHE A 26 0.17 12.92 3.33
CA PHE A 26 -1.07 13.52 2.84
C PHE A 26 -2.03 13.84 3.99
N LEU A 27 -2.31 12.88 4.86
CA LEU A 27 -3.18 13.08 6.01
C LEU A 27 -2.65 14.16 6.96
N GLY A 28 -1.33 14.17 7.21
CA GLY A 28 -0.68 15.20 8.00
C GLY A 28 -0.86 16.60 7.42
N ASN A 29 -0.87 16.72 6.09
CA ASN A 29 -1.11 17.98 5.39
C ASN A 29 -2.58 18.47 5.50
N VAL A 30 -3.52 17.59 5.82
CA VAL A 30 -4.95 17.93 6.06
C VAL A 30 -5.25 18.01 7.58
N GLY A 31 -4.22 18.04 8.42
CA GLY A 31 -4.35 18.14 9.87
C GLY A 31 -4.71 16.83 10.58
N VAL A 32 -4.68 15.70 9.87
CA VAL A 32 -4.92 14.36 10.42
C VAL A 32 -3.59 13.68 10.71
N ASN A 33 -3.16 13.71 11.98
CA ASN A 33 -1.93 13.05 12.40
C ASN A 33 -2.24 11.60 12.82
N VAL A 34 -1.72 10.64 12.06
CA VAL A 34 -1.90 9.21 12.33
C VAL A 34 -0.55 8.53 12.50
N SER A 35 -0.50 7.52 13.36
CA SER A 35 0.68 6.66 13.51
C SER A 35 0.76 5.64 12.37
N PHE A 36 1.94 5.06 12.14
CA PHE A 36 2.15 4.11 11.04
C PHE A 36 1.20 2.93 11.14
N TRP A 37 1.07 2.36 12.34
CA TRP A 37 0.14 1.26 12.61
C TRP A 37 -1.33 1.64 12.41
N GLY A 38 -1.70 2.90 12.65
CA GLY A 38 -3.05 3.40 12.35
C GLY A 38 -3.30 3.62 10.85
N ALA A 39 -2.27 3.99 10.10
CA ALA A 39 -2.34 4.22 8.65
C ALA A 39 -2.20 2.95 7.81
N LEU A 40 -1.58 1.90 8.35
CA LEU A 40 -1.21 0.67 7.65
C LEU A 40 -2.38 -0.03 6.95
N PRO A 41 -3.59 -0.18 7.54
CA PRO A 41 -4.71 -0.80 6.84
C PRO A 41 -5.07 -0.06 5.54
N ALA A 42 -5.12 1.27 5.58
CA ALA A 42 -5.39 2.10 4.40
C ALA A 42 -4.20 2.10 3.41
N GLY A 43 -2.96 2.07 3.91
CA GLY A 43 -1.75 1.98 3.10
C GLY A 43 -1.65 0.67 2.31
N ILE A 44 -2.08 -0.46 2.89
CA ILE A 44 -2.20 -1.74 2.18
C ILE A 44 -3.21 -1.60 1.03
N LEU A 45 -4.41 -1.07 1.29
CA LEU A 45 -5.41 -0.84 0.24
C LEU A 45 -4.84 0.04 -0.89
N MET A 46 -4.18 1.15 -0.55
CA MET A 46 -3.56 2.04 -1.53
C MET A 46 -2.49 1.35 -2.37
N THR A 47 -1.69 0.46 -1.78
CA THR A 47 -0.70 -0.32 -2.52
C THR A 47 -1.35 -1.15 -3.63
N PHE A 48 -2.47 -1.79 -3.36
CA PHE A 48 -3.21 -2.57 -4.36
C PHE A 48 -3.88 -1.68 -5.42
N PHE A 49 -4.43 -0.52 -5.03
CA PHE A 49 -4.99 0.45 -5.98
C PHE A 49 -3.93 0.97 -6.98
N VAL A 50 -2.73 1.30 -6.49
CA VAL A 50 -1.62 1.79 -7.31
C VAL A 50 -1.04 0.67 -8.20
N ALA A 51 -0.87 -0.53 -7.66
CA ALA A 51 -0.41 -1.68 -8.45
C ALA A 51 -1.41 -2.04 -9.56
N GLY A 52 -2.72 -1.99 -9.28
CA GLY A 52 -3.79 -2.27 -10.23
C GLY A 52 -3.85 -1.28 -11.39
N THR A 53 -3.63 0.01 -11.12
CA THR A 53 -3.60 1.05 -12.16
C THR A 53 -2.39 0.94 -13.09
N GLY A 54 -1.22 0.56 -12.57
CA GLY A 54 -0.04 0.29 -13.40
C GLY A 54 -0.22 -0.91 -14.35
N GLY A 55 -0.97 -1.94 -13.91
CA GLY A 55 -1.29 -3.12 -14.73
C GLY A 55 -2.20 -2.79 -15.92
N LEU A 56 -3.23 -1.97 -15.73
CA LEU A 56 -4.16 -1.54 -16.78
C LEU A 56 -3.47 -0.76 -17.91
N SER A 57 -2.45 0.04 -17.59
CA SER A 57 -1.69 0.82 -18.58
C SER A 57 -0.98 -0.05 -19.63
N ARG A 58 -0.47 -1.23 -19.22
CA ARG A 58 0.26 -2.13 -20.12
C ARG A 58 -0.64 -2.83 -21.13
N TYR A 59 -1.91 -3.10 -20.80
CA TYR A 59 -2.87 -3.68 -21.74
C TYR A 59 -3.31 -2.68 -22.82
N ARG A 60 -3.31 -1.37 -22.53
CA ARG A 60 -3.68 -0.33 -23.49
C ARG A 60 -2.60 -0.06 -24.55
N SER A 61 -1.32 -0.23 -24.23
CA SER A 61 -0.22 0.02 -25.18
C SER A 61 0.05 -1.12 -26.17
N ALA A 62 -0.67 -2.23 -26.07
CA ALA A 62 -0.53 -3.42 -26.92
C ALA A 62 -1.66 -3.57 -27.95
N ALA A 63 -2.57 -2.59 -28.04
CA ALA A 63 -3.66 -2.50 -29.01
C ALA A 63 -3.45 -1.30 -29.94
#